data_AF-A0A959WD84-F1
#
_entry.id   AF-A0A959WD84-F1
#
_cell.length_a   1.000
_cell.length_b   1.000
_cell.length_c   1.000
_cell.angle_alpha   90.00
_cell.angle_beta   90.00
_cell.angle_gamma   90.00
#
_symmetry.space_group_name_H-M   'P 1'
#
loop_
_entity.id
_entity.type
_entity.pdbx_description
1 polymer ?
#
loop_
_entity_poly.entity_id
_entity_poly.type
_entity_poly.pdbx_seq_one_letter_code
_entity_poly.pdbx_strand_id
1 'polypeptide(L)'
;MSRSDIQPDLADRMSHIPKNEPVSLVGYLIFFIGMAMLAYGISALWLGMRDVMDVGGFCAEGGAYEIRQTCPDRAELLMFTGIPAGIIGLFVAMFGGAKASKGAAGLLLLGWPALFISLGYNFLDYAMYPPENMGSTVGWWVCGVVFMLMGLPALLGAPMLVKAIPPERRVAVLGTFLAAIVAGVVLMVQLVA
;
A
#
# COMPACT_ATOMS: atom_id res chain seq x y z
N MET A 1 54.27 -28.30 -6.64
CA MET A 1 53.03 -27.52 -6.87
C MET A 1 53.41 -26.05 -6.86
N SER A 2 53.47 -25.43 -8.04
CA SER A 2 54.06 -24.11 -8.24
C SER A 2 53.05 -23.02 -7.89
N ARG A 3 53.52 -21.90 -7.32
CA ARG A 3 52.70 -20.74 -6.93
C ARG A 3 51.84 -20.18 -8.08
N SER A 4 52.23 -20.45 -9.33
CA SER A 4 51.53 -20.06 -10.55
C SER A 4 50.18 -20.77 -10.76
N ASP A 5 50.00 -21.99 -10.26
CA ASP A 5 48.78 -22.79 -10.50
C ASP A 5 47.63 -22.42 -9.55
N ILE A 6 47.93 -21.81 -8.41
CA ILE A 6 46.95 -21.38 -7.40
C ILE A 6 46.25 -20.08 -7.81
N GLN A 7 46.95 -19.23 -8.56
CA GLN A 7 46.51 -17.89 -8.93
C GLN A 7 45.31 -17.82 -9.91
N PRO A 8 45.19 -18.70 -10.94
CA PRO A 8 44.03 -18.67 -11.84
C PRO A 8 42.73 -19.12 -11.15
N ASP A 9 42.76 -20.15 -10.31
CA ASP A 9 41.58 -20.63 -9.56
C ASP A 9 41.10 -19.57 -8.55
N LEU A 10 42.03 -18.86 -7.89
CA LEU A 10 41.65 -17.79 -6.97
C LEU A 10 41.03 -16.59 -7.69
N ALA A 11 41.56 -16.20 -8.85
CA ALA A 11 41.01 -15.10 -9.65
C ALA A 11 39.59 -15.43 -10.16
N ASP A 12 39.37 -16.68 -10.58
CA ASP A 12 38.06 -17.17 -11.04
C ASP A 12 37.02 -17.19 -9.90
N ARG A 13 37.41 -17.71 -8.73
CA ARG A 13 36.57 -17.66 -7.51
C ARG A 13 36.28 -16.24 -7.02
N MET A 14 37.24 -15.32 -7.13
CA MET A 14 37.03 -13.91 -6.76
C MET A 14 36.12 -13.18 -7.76
N SER A 15 36.07 -13.61 -9.02
CA SER A 15 35.15 -13.05 -10.02
C SER A 15 33.68 -13.42 -9.74
N HIS A 16 33.46 -14.54 -9.06
CA HIS A 16 32.16 -15.00 -8.60
C HIS A 16 31.72 -14.41 -7.27
N ILE A 17 32.60 -13.68 -6.55
CA ILE A 17 32.17 -12.94 -5.36
C ILE A 17 31.24 -11.83 -5.87
N PRO A 18 29.94 -11.86 -5.52
CA PRO A 18 29.01 -10.83 -5.96
C PRO A 18 29.56 -9.50 -5.46
N LYS A 19 30.03 -8.66 -6.38
CA LYS A 19 30.39 -7.28 -6.06
C LYS A 19 29.16 -6.69 -5.38
N ASN A 20 29.31 -6.31 -4.11
CA ASN A 20 28.26 -5.65 -3.35
C ASN A 20 27.82 -4.42 -4.14
N GLU A 21 26.75 -4.58 -4.93
CA GLU A 21 26.13 -3.48 -5.64
C GLU A 21 25.73 -2.49 -4.55
N PRO A 22 26.29 -1.26 -4.56
CA PRO A 22 26.12 -0.33 -3.46
C PRO A 22 24.63 -0.12 -3.25
N VAL A 23 24.18 -0.42 -2.03
CA VAL A 23 22.78 -0.25 -1.63
C VAL A 23 22.45 1.22 -1.82
N SER A 24 21.59 1.54 -2.78
CA SER A 24 21.21 2.92 -3.05
C SER A 24 20.31 3.42 -1.93
N LEU A 25 20.90 4.03 -0.90
CA LEU A 25 20.20 4.65 0.22
C LEU A 25 19.13 5.62 -0.30
N VAL A 26 19.47 6.39 -1.33
CA VAL A 26 18.55 7.31 -2.01
C VAL A 26 17.35 6.57 -2.62
N GLY A 27 17.57 5.40 -3.23
CA GLY A 27 16.49 4.56 -3.75
C GLY A 27 15.51 4.12 -2.66
N TYR A 28 16.03 3.68 -1.50
CA TYR A 28 15.19 3.29 -0.36
C TYR A 28 14.42 4.47 0.23
N LEU A 29 15.05 5.64 0.38
CA LEU A 29 14.36 6.84 0.87
C LEU A 29 13.18 7.22 -0.03
N ILE A 30 13.40 7.27 -1.35
CA ILE A 30 12.34 7.53 -2.32
C ILE A 30 11.24 6.45 -2.23
N PHE A 31 11.63 5.18 -2.11
CA PHE A 31 10.68 4.07 -1.96
C PHE A 31 9.76 4.26 -0.74
N PHE A 32 10.34 4.55 0.43
CA PHE A 32 9.58 4.72 1.67
C PHE A 32 8.69 5.98 1.65
N ILE A 33 9.15 7.08 1.06
CA ILE A 33 8.32 8.27 0.85
C ILE A 33 7.09 7.91 0.01
N GLY A 34 7.29 7.20 -1.10
CA GLY A 34 6.17 6.78 -1.94
C GLY A 34 5.22 5.82 -1.23
N MET A 35 5.74 4.87 -0.45
CA MET A 35 4.94 3.96 0.37
C MET A 35 4.12 4.70 1.42
N ALA A 36 4.68 5.74 2.06
CA ALA A 36 3.97 6.56 3.03
C ALA A 36 2.83 7.34 2.37
N MET A 37 3.05 7.90 1.18
CA MET A 37 2.01 8.57 0.41
C MET A 37 0.91 7.60 -0.05
N LEU A 38 1.28 6.38 -0.46
CA LEU A 38 0.33 5.32 -0.81
C LEU A 38 -0.52 4.92 0.40
N ALA A 39 0.11 4.71 1.56
CA ALA A 39 -0.57 4.39 2.81
C ALA A 39 -1.53 5.52 3.21
N TYR A 40 -1.06 6.78 3.16
CA TYR A 40 -1.92 7.95 3.37
C TYR A 40 -3.12 7.96 2.42
N GLY A 41 -2.91 7.72 1.12
CA GLY A 41 -4.00 7.69 0.14
C GLY A 41 -5.05 6.62 0.45
N ILE A 42 -4.63 5.41 0.83
CA ILE A 42 -5.54 4.34 1.25
C ILE A 42 -6.29 4.73 2.53
N SER A 43 -5.60 5.29 3.53
CA SER A 43 -6.24 5.72 4.79
C SER A 43 -7.21 6.88 4.60
N ALA A 44 -6.87 7.86 3.76
CA ALA A 44 -7.73 8.98 3.43
C ALA A 44 -8.99 8.51 2.68
N LEU A 45 -8.84 7.57 1.73
CA LEU A 45 -9.98 6.91 1.08
C LEU A 45 -10.84 6.13 2.07
N TRP A 46 -10.22 5.39 2.97
CA TRP A 46 -10.92 4.65 4.02
C TRP A 46 -11.76 5.59 4.89
N LEU A 47 -11.18 6.69 5.39
CA LEU A 47 -11.87 7.64 6.25
C LEU A 47 -12.95 8.43 5.50
N GLY A 48 -12.62 8.95 4.30
CA GLY A 48 -13.58 9.70 3.49
C GLY A 48 -14.78 8.84 3.07
N MET A 49 -14.58 7.56 2.80
CA MET A 49 -15.69 6.64 2.51
C MET A 49 -16.61 6.43 3.71
N ARG A 50 -16.07 6.36 4.94
CA ARG A 50 -16.88 6.28 6.17
C ARG A 50 -17.70 7.54 6.37
N ASP A 51 -17.08 8.70 6.21
CA ASP A 51 -17.78 10.00 6.28
C ASP A 51 -18.96 10.07 5.28
N VAL A 52 -18.77 9.58 4.04
CA VAL A 52 -19.85 9.52 3.03
C VAL A 52 -20.92 8.48 3.38
N MET A 53 -20.53 7.35 3.96
CA MET A 53 -21.47 6.29 4.32
C MET A 53 -22.29 6.61 5.57
N ASP A 54 -21.77 7.43 6.48
CA ASP A 54 -22.51 7.96 7.63
C ASP A 54 -23.70 8.82 7.20
N VAL A 55 -23.59 9.51 6.06
CA VAL A 55 -24.69 10.32 5.47
C VAL A 55 -25.54 9.55 4.45
N GLY A 56 -25.33 8.24 4.31
CA GLY A 56 -26.16 7.34 3.47
C GLY A 56 -25.51 6.90 2.17
N GLY A 57 -24.21 7.11 1.99
CA GLY A 57 -23.44 6.57 0.88
C GLY A 57 -23.46 7.43 -0.39
N PHE A 58 -24.13 8.58 -0.36
CA PHE A 58 -24.10 9.57 -1.44
C PHE A 58 -24.22 10.97 -0.86
N CYS A 59 -23.31 11.85 -1.26
CA CYS A 59 -23.37 13.27 -0.98
C CYS A 59 -22.82 14.03 -2.19
N ALA A 60 -23.24 15.27 -2.36
CA ALA A 60 -22.70 16.16 -3.38
C ALA A 60 -22.65 17.59 -2.85
N GLU A 61 -21.69 18.37 -3.33
CA GLU A 61 -21.62 19.81 -3.07
C GLU A 61 -21.37 20.57 -4.36
N GLY A 62 -22.05 21.70 -4.50
CA GLY A 62 -22.02 22.54 -5.70
C GLY A 62 -22.79 22.00 -6.90
N GLY A 63 -22.99 22.87 -7.90
CA GLY A 63 -23.65 22.55 -9.18
C GLY A 63 -25.01 23.24 -9.38
N ALA A 64 -25.59 23.04 -10.55
CA ALA A 64 -26.90 23.59 -10.96
C ALA A 64 -28.09 22.71 -10.54
N TYR A 65 -27.87 21.68 -9.72
CA TYR A 65 -28.88 20.71 -9.30
C TYR A 65 -29.20 20.86 -7.81
N GLU A 66 -30.45 20.54 -7.44
CA GLU A 66 -30.91 20.53 -6.05
C GLU A 66 -30.23 19.41 -5.27
N ILE A 67 -29.35 19.80 -4.34
CA ILE A 67 -28.56 18.88 -3.52
C ILE A 67 -29.44 18.34 -2.40
N ARG A 68 -29.72 17.03 -2.43
CA ARG A 68 -30.51 16.34 -1.40
C ARG A 68 -29.73 16.11 -0.10
N GLN A 69 -28.41 15.95 -0.19
CA GLN A 69 -27.50 15.66 0.93
C GLN A 69 -26.14 16.30 0.66
N THR A 70 -25.75 17.25 1.50
CA THR A 70 -24.44 17.92 1.46
C THR A 70 -23.36 17.03 2.03
N CYS A 71 -22.13 17.14 1.51
CA CYS A 71 -21.02 16.33 2.00
C CYS A 71 -20.51 16.84 3.35
N PRO A 72 -20.09 15.94 4.25
CA PRO A 72 -19.37 16.36 5.45
C PRO A 72 -18.02 17.01 5.07
N ASP A 73 -17.65 18.10 5.74
CA ASP A 73 -16.49 18.97 5.42
C ASP A 73 -15.16 18.22 5.23
N ARG A 74 -14.98 17.04 5.85
CA ARG A 74 -13.75 16.24 5.77
C ARG A 74 -13.71 15.28 4.58
N ALA A 75 -14.87 14.86 4.08
CA ALA A 75 -14.96 13.82 3.05
C ALA A 75 -14.37 14.29 1.71
N GLU A 76 -14.71 15.51 1.29
CA GLU A 76 -14.21 16.09 0.04
C GLU A 76 -12.68 16.25 0.10
N LEU A 77 -12.17 16.82 1.19
CA LEU A 77 -10.74 17.02 1.37
C LEU A 77 -9.98 15.70 1.34
N LEU A 78 -10.44 14.68 2.09
CA LEU A 78 -9.78 13.38 2.16
C LEU A 78 -9.81 12.62 0.84
N MET A 79 -10.90 12.69 0.08
CA MET A 79 -10.96 12.05 -1.24
C MET A 79 -10.10 12.80 -2.27
N PHE A 80 -10.13 14.13 -2.26
CA PHE A 80 -9.40 14.97 -3.20
C PHE A 80 -7.89 14.96 -2.96
N THR A 81 -7.44 14.84 -1.71
CA THR A 81 -6.01 14.68 -1.40
C THR A 81 -5.57 13.22 -1.46
N GLY A 82 -6.42 12.29 -1.02
CA GLY A 82 -6.11 10.88 -0.88
C GLY A 82 -5.82 10.18 -2.21
N ILE A 83 -6.68 10.38 -3.22
CA ILE A 83 -6.51 9.71 -4.53
C ILE A 83 -5.22 10.19 -5.23
N PRO A 84 -4.97 11.50 -5.40
CA PRO A 84 -3.73 11.97 -6.03
C PRO A 84 -2.50 11.60 -5.22
N ALA A 85 -2.54 11.72 -3.89
CA ALA A 85 -1.41 11.34 -3.04
C ALA A 85 -1.10 9.84 -3.16
N GLY A 86 -2.12 8.98 -3.20
CA GLY A 86 -1.95 7.54 -3.39
C GLY A 86 -1.34 7.20 -4.74
N ILE A 87 -1.81 7.82 -5.82
CA ILE A 87 -1.29 7.61 -7.18
C ILE A 87 0.15 8.12 -7.30
N ILE A 88 0.43 9.34 -6.84
CA ILE A 88 1.79 9.90 -6.83
C ILE A 88 2.70 9.02 -5.99
N GLY A 89 2.24 8.60 -4.81
CA GLY A 89 2.95 7.68 -3.92
C GLY A 89 3.32 6.37 -4.61
N LEU A 90 2.40 5.78 -5.37
CA LEU A 90 2.64 4.56 -6.15
C LEU A 90 3.78 4.75 -7.17
N PHE A 91 3.75 5.83 -7.95
CA PHE A 91 4.81 6.13 -8.91
C PHE A 91 6.15 6.42 -8.24
N VAL A 92 6.15 7.25 -7.19
CA VAL A 92 7.35 7.57 -6.40
C VAL A 92 7.96 6.29 -5.83
N ALA A 93 7.14 5.41 -5.26
CA ALA A 93 7.59 4.14 -4.72
C ALA A 93 8.09 3.21 -5.83
N MET A 94 7.47 3.20 -7.00
CA MET A 94 7.95 2.41 -8.14
C MET A 94 9.35 2.85 -8.60
N PHE A 95 9.57 4.16 -8.75
CA PHE A 95 10.88 4.72 -9.11
C PHE A 95 11.94 4.46 -8.03
N GLY A 96 11.59 4.61 -6.75
CA GLY A 96 12.47 4.32 -5.63
C GLY A 96 12.82 2.83 -5.55
N GLY A 97 11.82 1.95 -5.68
CA GLY A 97 11.96 0.49 -5.64
C GLY A 97 12.83 -0.04 -6.77
N ALA A 98 12.70 0.51 -7.98
CA ALA A 98 13.56 0.18 -9.12
C ALA A 98 15.03 0.54 -8.88
N LYS A 99 15.30 1.61 -8.12
CA LYS A 99 16.66 2.05 -7.76
C LYS A 99 17.21 1.39 -6.49
N ALA A 100 16.34 0.89 -5.60
CA ALA A 100 16.72 0.35 -4.29
C ALA A 100 17.23 -1.10 -4.39
N SER A 101 16.43 -2.02 -4.94
CA SER A 101 16.82 -3.42 -5.11
C SER A 101 15.91 -4.18 -6.05
N LYS A 102 16.45 -5.19 -6.75
CA LYS A 102 15.66 -6.15 -7.53
C LYS A 102 14.58 -6.79 -6.65
N GLY A 103 13.32 -6.61 -7.04
CA GLY A 103 12.15 -7.15 -6.33
C GLY A 103 11.49 -6.20 -5.32
N ALA A 104 12.12 -5.07 -4.93
CA ALA A 104 11.49 -4.13 -3.97
C ALA A 104 10.20 -3.50 -4.53
N ALA A 105 10.20 -3.14 -5.81
CA ALA A 105 9.00 -2.65 -6.49
C ALA A 105 7.86 -3.70 -6.50
N GLY A 106 8.19 -4.99 -6.37
CA GLY A 106 7.20 -6.05 -6.26
C GLY A 106 6.30 -5.88 -5.03
N LEU A 107 6.81 -5.31 -3.93
CA LEU A 107 6.05 -5.05 -2.71
C LEU A 107 4.86 -4.11 -2.94
N LEU A 108 4.87 -3.30 -4.01
CA LEU A 108 3.74 -2.44 -4.38
C LEU A 108 2.51 -3.23 -4.78
N LEU A 109 2.67 -4.50 -5.19
CA LEU A 109 1.54 -5.39 -5.41
C LEU A 109 0.74 -5.67 -4.13
N LEU A 110 1.33 -5.46 -2.94
CA LEU A 110 0.60 -5.51 -1.67
C LEU A 110 -0.28 -4.29 -1.44
N GLY A 111 -0.07 -3.20 -2.19
CA GLY A 111 -0.98 -2.05 -2.19
C GLY A 111 -2.37 -2.42 -2.72
N TRP A 112 -2.47 -3.38 -3.64
CA TRP A 112 -3.74 -3.87 -4.16
C TRP A 112 -4.63 -4.53 -3.08
N PRO A 113 -4.19 -5.61 -2.39
CA PRO A 113 -4.98 -6.17 -1.31
C PRO A 113 -5.20 -5.16 -0.18
N ALA A 114 -4.24 -4.29 0.11
CA ALA A 114 -4.44 -3.23 1.11
C ALA A 114 -5.59 -2.29 0.75
N LEU A 115 -5.68 -1.83 -0.51
CA LEU A 115 -6.77 -0.99 -0.99
C LEU A 115 -8.11 -1.74 -0.98
N PHE A 116 -8.17 -2.92 -1.59
CA PHE A 116 -9.44 -3.61 -1.80
C PHE A 116 -10.01 -4.25 -0.54
N ILE A 117 -9.17 -4.84 0.31
CA ILE A 117 -9.62 -5.43 1.58
C ILE A 117 -10.07 -4.31 2.53
N SER A 118 -9.38 -3.16 2.52
CA SER A 118 -9.81 -2.03 3.33
C SER A 118 -11.17 -1.48 2.82
N LEU A 119 -11.32 -1.13 1.54
CA LEU A 119 -12.63 -0.70 1.04
C LEU A 119 -13.74 -1.74 1.26
N GLY A 120 -13.44 -3.03 1.05
CA GLY A 120 -14.37 -4.13 1.30
C GLY A 120 -14.80 -4.23 2.77
N TYR A 121 -13.86 -4.04 3.71
CA TYR A 121 -14.17 -4.10 5.14
C TYR A 121 -15.07 -2.95 5.56
N ASN A 122 -14.84 -1.72 5.05
CA ASN A 122 -15.75 -0.60 5.29
C ASN A 122 -17.20 -0.92 4.89
N PHE A 123 -17.42 -1.44 3.67
CA PHE A 123 -18.75 -1.78 3.20
C PHE A 123 -19.42 -2.87 4.04
N LEU A 124 -18.68 -3.92 4.41
CA LEU A 124 -19.20 -5.00 5.25
C LEU A 124 -19.55 -4.51 6.66
N ASP A 125 -18.72 -3.64 7.22
CA ASP A 125 -18.94 -3.06 8.55
C ASP A 125 -20.25 -2.27 8.61
N TYR A 126 -20.50 -1.38 7.64
CA TYR A 126 -21.76 -0.63 7.56
C TYR A 126 -22.96 -1.49 7.15
N ALA A 127 -22.72 -2.58 6.42
CA ALA A 127 -23.77 -3.55 6.11
C ALA A 127 -24.23 -4.31 7.37
N MET A 128 -23.33 -4.55 8.34
CA MET A 128 -23.65 -5.20 9.62
C MET A 128 -24.15 -4.20 10.67
N TYR A 129 -23.56 -3.00 10.69
CA TYR A 129 -23.80 -1.94 11.67
C TYR A 129 -24.13 -0.63 10.95
N PRO A 130 -25.34 -0.51 10.36
CA PRO A 130 -25.75 0.69 9.66
C PRO A 130 -25.89 1.89 10.62
N PRO A 131 -25.68 3.13 10.14
CA PRO A 131 -25.88 4.35 10.92
C PRO A 131 -27.32 4.48 11.43
N GLU A 132 -27.51 5.22 12.53
CA GLU A 132 -28.83 5.45 13.13
C GLU A 132 -29.81 6.01 12.10
N ASN A 133 -31.03 5.46 12.07
CA ASN A 133 -32.09 5.79 11.11
C ASN A 133 -31.88 5.29 9.66
N MET A 134 -30.88 4.44 9.41
CA MET A 134 -30.70 3.75 8.12
C MET A 134 -30.76 2.23 8.26
N GLY A 135 -31.36 1.57 7.27
CA GLY A 135 -31.34 0.11 7.16
C GLY A 135 -30.11 -0.40 6.42
N SER A 136 -29.66 -1.61 6.75
CA SER A 136 -28.65 -2.30 5.95
C SER A 136 -29.08 -2.36 4.48
N THR A 137 -28.26 -1.81 3.60
CA THR A 137 -28.53 -1.77 2.16
C THR A 137 -27.84 -2.93 1.45
N VAL A 138 -28.54 -3.61 0.54
CA VAL A 138 -27.98 -4.73 -0.26
C VAL A 138 -26.75 -4.30 -1.05
N GLY A 139 -26.70 -3.04 -1.50
CA GLY A 139 -25.54 -2.47 -2.18
C GLY A 139 -24.26 -2.55 -1.36
N TRP A 140 -24.32 -2.31 -0.04
CA TRP A 140 -23.14 -2.41 0.82
C TRP A 140 -22.63 -3.85 0.94
N TRP A 141 -23.53 -4.83 1.05
CA TRP A 141 -23.16 -6.25 1.02
C TRP A 141 -22.46 -6.63 -0.28
N VAL A 142 -23.04 -6.26 -1.43
CA VAL A 142 -22.51 -6.59 -2.75
C VAL A 142 -21.13 -5.95 -2.95
N CYS A 143 -21.01 -4.65 -2.69
CA CYS A 143 -19.73 -3.94 -2.82
C CYS A 143 -18.66 -4.52 -1.88
N GLY A 144 -19.01 -4.78 -0.62
CA GLY A 144 -18.10 -5.37 0.37
C GLY A 144 -17.56 -6.73 -0.06
N VAL A 145 -18.44 -7.64 -0.50
CA VAL A 145 -18.05 -8.97 -0.98
C VAL A 145 -17.20 -8.89 -2.24
N VAL A 146 -17.58 -8.06 -3.22
CA VAL A 146 -16.83 -7.91 -4.48
C VAL A 146 -15.42 -7.39 -4.20
N PHE A 147 -15.27 -6.36 -3.36
CA PHE A 147 -13.95 -5.84 -3.01
C PHE A 147 -13.11 -6.84 -2.22
N MET A 148 -13.71 -7.62 -1.33
CA MET A 148 -13.02 -8.73 -0.68
C MET A 148 -12.54 -9.77 -1.70
N LEU A 149 -13.37 -10.16 -2.67
CA LEU A 149 -12.98 -11.10 -3.73
C LEU A 149 -11.88 -10.55 -4.65
N MET A 150 -11.77 -9.24 -4.81
CA MET A 150 -10.69 -8.61 -5.58
C MET A 150 -9.37 -8.53 -4.78
N GLY A 151 -9.46 -8.32 -3.47
CA GLY A 151 -8.29 -8.18 -2.60
C GLY A 151 -7.71 -9.52 -2.13
N LEU A 152 -8.56 -10.48 -1.78
CA LEU A 152 -8.15 -11.74 -1.15
C LEU A 152 -7.21 -12.60 -2.02
N PRO A 153 -7.47 -12.80 -3.33
CA PRO A 153 -6.54 -13.56 -4.19
C PRO A 153 -5.16 -12.92 -4.27
N ALA A 154 -5.10 -11.58 -4.31
CA ALA A 154 -3.83 -10.85 -4.33
C ALA A 154 -3.06 -11.03 -3.00
N LEU A 155 -3.77 -11.08 -1.88
CA LEU A 155 -3.17 -11.37 -0.57
C LEU A 155 -2.63 -12.81 -0.50
N LEU A 156 -3.36 -13.79 -1.03
CA LEU A 156 -2.92 -15.18 -1.09
C LEU A 156 -1.69 -15.38 -2.00
N GLY A 157 -1.47 -14.48 -2.96
CA GLY A 157 -0.27 -14.43 -3.81
C GLY A 157 0.98 -13.84 -3.14
N ALA A 158 0.84 -13.16 -2.00
CA ALA A 158 1.95 -12.56 -1.25
C ALA A 158 3.14 -13.51 -0.96
N PRO A 159 2.96 -14.78 -0.54
CA PRO A 159 4.09 -15.70 -0.35
C PRO A 159 4.88 -15.98 -1.63
N MET A 160 4.25 -15.96 -2.81
CA MET A 160 4.95 -16.10 -4.09
C MET A 160 5.80 -14.86 -4.38
N LEU A 161 5.26 -13.68 -4.06
CA LEU A 161 5.96 -12.41 -4.19
C LEU A 161 7.21 -12.35 -3.29
N VAL A 162 7.11 -12.82 -2.04
CA VAL A 162 8.25 -12.91 -1.12
C VAL A 162 9.31 -13.90 -1.63
N LYS A 163 8.88 -14.99 -2.28
CA LYS A 163 9.80 -15.96 -2.89
C LYS A 163 10.60 -15.36 -4.06
N ALA A 164 10.06 -14.37 -4.76
CA ALA A 164 10.75 -13.66 -5.84
C ALA A 164 11.89 -12.74 -5.34
N ILE A 165 11.95 -12.43 -4.04
CA ILE A 165 13.05 -11.66 -3.44
C ILE A 165 14.24 -12.60 -3.20
N PRO A 166 15.47 -12.22 -3.63
CA PRO A 166 16.67 -13.04 -3.46
C PRO A 166 16.91 -13.37 -1.97
N PRO A 167 17.29 -14.62 -1.65
CA PRO A 167 17.32 -15.12 -0.28
C PRO A 167 18.28 -14.34 0.62
N GLU A 168 19.40 -13.88 0.07
CA GLU A 168 20.41 -13.07 0.75
C GLU A 168 19.92 -11.69 1.21
N ARG A 169 18.89 -11.13 0.58
CA ARG A 169 18.31 -9.81 0.93
C ARG A 169 16.93 -9.89 1.56
N ARG A 170 16.31 -11.07 1.60
CA ARG A 170 14.91 -11.25 2.05
C ARG A 170 14.67 -10.75 3.47
N VAL A 171 15.56 -11.07 4.42
CA VAL A 171 15.43 -10.66 5.82
C VAL A 171 15.56 -9.14 5.97
N ALA A 172 16.51 -8.52 5.26
CA ALA A 172 16.71 -7.07 5.32
C ALA A 172 15.54 -6.30 4.69
N VAL A 173 15.03 -6.76 3.54
CA VAL A 173 13.89 -6.14 2.85
C VAL A 173 12.60 -6.31 3.66
N LEU A 174 12.33 -7.50 4.19
CA LEU A 174 11.15 -7.73 5.05
C LEU A 174 11.26 -6.96 6.37
N GLY A 175 12.43 -6.97 7.01
CA GLY A 175 12.63 -6.25 8.28
C GLY A 175 12.43 -4.75 8.13
N THR A 176 12.97 -4.15 7.06
CA THR A 176 12.75 -2.72 6.76
C THR A 176 11.30 -2.42 6.39
N PHE A 177 10.64 -3.29 5.63
CA PHE A 177 9.23 -3.13 5.28
C PHE A 177 8.32 -3.20 6.52
N LEU A 178 8.54 -4.18 7.41
CA LEU A 178 7.80 -4.32 8.65
C LEU A 178 8.03 -3.14 9.60
N ALA A 179 9.28 -2.69 9.74
CA ALA A 179 9.60 -1.50 10.53
C ALA A 179 8.88 -0.25 9.99
N ALA A 180 8.79 -0.09 8.66
CA ALA A 180 8.06 1.00 8.04
C ALA A 180 6.55 0.91 8.29
N ILE A 181 5.95 -0.29 8.25
CA ILE A 181 4.54 -0.52 8.62
C ILE A 181 4.30 -0.10 10.07
N VAL A 182 5.13 -0.58 11.01
CA VAL A 182 4.99 -0.26 12.44
C VAL A 182 5.11 1.25 12.67
N ALA A 183 6.12 1.89 12.08
CA ALA A 183 6.30 3.33 12.18
C ALA A 183 5.09 4.10 11.61
N GLY A 184 4.57 3.66 10.46
CA GLY A 184 3.39 4.26 9.83
C GLY A 184 2.12 4.12 10.69
N VAL A 185 1.89 2.94 11.28
CA VAL A 185 0.75 2.71 12.19
C VAL A 185 0.85 3.60 13.43
N VAL A 186 2.03 3.69 14.04
CA VAL A 186 2.26 4.56 15.20
C VAL A 186 1.98 6.03 14.83
N LEU A 187 2.52 6.51 13.71
CA LEU A 187 2.29 7.89 13.24
C LEU A 187 0.80 8.18 12.99
N MET A 188 0.09 7.26 12.35
CA MET A 188 -1.36 7.39 12.11
C MET A 188 -2.14 7.47 13.42
N VAL A 189 -1.85 6.60 14.39
CA VAL A 189 -2.52 6.64 15.70
C VAL A 189 -2.29 7.98 16.40
N GLN A 190 -1.08 8.55 16.31
CA GLN A 190 -0.76 9.85 16.92
C GLN A 190 -1.40 11.04 16.21
N LEU A 191 -1.76 10.92 14.93
CA LEU A 191 -2.41 11.99 14.16
C LEU A 191 -3.94 11.95 14.27
N VAL A 192 -4.51 10.81 14.68
CA VAL A 192 -5.96 10.59 14.77
C VAL A 192 -6.47 10.61 16.23
N ALA A 193 -5.61 10.38 17.22
CA ALA A 193 -5.90 10.54 18.65
C ALA A 193 -5.78 11.99 19.11
#